data_AF-A0A1V1P044-F1
#
_entry.id   AF-A0A1V1P044-F1
#
_cell.length_a   1.000
_cell.length_b   1.000
_cell.length_c   1.000
_cell.angle_alpha   90.00
_cell.angle_beta   90.00
_cell.angle_gamma   90.00
#
_symmetry.space_group_name_H-M   'P 1'
#
loop_
_entity.id
_entity.type
_entity.pdbx_description
1 polymer ?
#
loop_
_entity_poly.entity_id
_entity_poly.type
_entity_poly.pdbx_seq_one_letter_code
_entity_poly.pdbx_strand_id
1 'polypeptide(L)'
;NDQILVDGFLTRNLPVVEVQSMNPDIIIAVDVERELQQKDKLKSAIDNTNQMSIIMGKNDSDHQKLLLKNQRVFLLKFQWRV
;
A
#
# COMPACT_ATOMS: atom_id res chain seq x y z
N ASN A 1 14.42 21.87 4.60
CA ASN A 1 14.62 20.65 5.42
C ASN A 1 15.55 19.73 4.66
N ASP A 2 16.80 19.59 5.10
CA ASP A 2 17.87 18.83 4.43
C ASP A 2 17.65 17.31 4.49
N GLN A 3 16.47 16.85 4.06
CA GLN A 3 16.03 15.47 4.10
C GLN A 3 16.15 14.82 2.71
N ILE A 4 16.61 13.58 2.67
CA ILE A 4 16.52 12.72 1.49
C ILE A 4 15.25 11.89 1.63
N LEU A 5 14.33 12.04 0.67
CA LEU A 5 13.03 11.36 0.68
C LEU A 5 13.01 10.27 -0.39
N VAL A 6 12.30 9.19 -0.07
CA VAL A 6 11.97 8.09 -1.00
C VAL A 6 10.46 7.97 -1.09
N ASP A 7 9.97 7.10 -1.98
CA ASP A 7 8.55 6.81 -2.11
C ASP A 7 7.93 6.33 -0.77
N GLY A 8 6.66 6.68 -0.56
CA GLY A 8 5.87 6.35 0.62
C GLY A 8 5.38 4.90 0.68
N PHE A 9 5.74 4.04 -0.28
CA PHE A 9 5.31 2.65 -0.39
C PHE A 9 5.39 1.84 0.91
N LEU A 10 6.42 2.06 1.73
CA LEU A 10 6.63 1.29 2.97
C LEU A 10 5.77 1.77 4.16
N THR A 11 5.21 2.98 4.09
CA THR A 11 4.64 3.66 5.27
C THR A 11 3.27 4.28 5.04
N ARG A 12 2.93 4.62 3.80
CA ARG A 12 1.71 5.37 3.43
C ARG A 12 1.29 5.03 1.99
N ASN A 13 1.27 3.76 1.62
CA ASN A 13 0.89 3.35 0.25
C ASN A 13 -0.63 3.50 0.00
N LEU A 14 -1.43 3.38 1.07
CA LEU A 14 -2.87 3.70 1.07
C LEU A 14 -3.16 4.69 2.23
N PRO A 15 -3.01 6.01 2.02
CA PRO A 15 -3.01 7.00 3.10
C PRO A 15 -4.42 7.35 3.60
N VAL A 16 -5.07 6.41 4.28
CA VAL A 16 -6.47 6.54 4.72
C VAL A 16 -6.62 7.59 5.81
N VAL A 17 -5.71 7.60 6.79
CA VAL A 17 -5.75 8.55 7.92
C VAL A 17 -5.64 10.00 7.43
N GLU A 18 -4.73 10.25 6.49
CA GLU A 18 -4.48 11.58 5.93
C GLU A 18 -5.70 12.07 5.16
N VAL A 19 -6.27 11.22 4.31
CA VAL A 19 -7.47 11.56 3.55
C VAL A 19 -8.66 11.79 4.49
N GLN A 20 -8.85 10.97 5.53
CA GLN A 20 -9.90 11.20 6.54
C GLN A 20 -9.71 12.53 7.29
N SER A 21 -8.48 12.93 7.58
CA SER A 21 -8.18 14.21 8.26
C SER A 21 -8.58 15.43 7.43
N MET A 22 -8.71 15.28 6.10
CA MET A 22 -9.22 16.33 5.21
C MET A 22 -10.76 16.48 5.28
N ASN A 23 -11.43 15.67 6.10
CA ASN A 23 -12.88 15.63 6.27
C ASN A 23 -13.67 15.55 4.95
N PRO A 24 -13.33 14.60 4.05
CA PRO A 24 -14.05 14.45 2.79
C PRO A 24 -15.43 13.86 3.01
N ASP A 25 -16.34 14.19 2.10
CA ASP A 25 -17.65 13.55 2.06
C ASP A 25 -17.58 12.06 1.71
N ILE A 26 -16.88 11.71 0.64
CA ILE A 26 -16.78 10.33 0.16
C ILE A 26 -15.30 10.02 -0.07
N ILE A 27 -14.89 8.83 0.34
CA ILE A 27 -13.55 8.30 0.04
C ILE A 27 -13.69 7.20 -1.00
N ILE A 28 -12.99 7.37 -2.12
CA ILE A 28 -12.78 6.32 -3.12
C ILE A 28 -11.33 5.87 -2.98
N ALA A 29 -11.12 4.72 -2.35
CA ALA A 29 -9.81 4.12 -2.18
C ALA A 29 -9.55 3.13 -3.32
N VAL A 30 -8.41 3.25 -4.01
CA VAL A 30 -8.00 2.33 -5.06
C VAL A 30 -6.79 1.53 -4.56
N ASP A 31 -6.99 0.24 -4.35
CA ASP A 31 -5.96 -0.69 -3.91
C ASP A 31 -5.24 -1.28 -5.14
N VAL A 32 -3.98 -0.89 -5.33
CA VAL A 32 -3.10 -1.29 -6.43
C VAL A 32 -1.96 -2.20 -5.95
N GLU A 33 -2.21 -2.98 -4.90
CA GLU A 33 -1.21 -3.85 -4.29
C GLU A 33 -0.44 -4.74 -5.26
N ARG A 34 0.85 -4.94 -4.95
CA ARG A 34 1.70 -5.93 -5.61
C ARG A 34 1.54 -7.29 -4.94
N GLU A 35 1.52 -8.33 -5.76
CA GLU A 35 1.57 -9.71 -5.28
C GLU A 35 2.99 -10.07 -4.81
N LEU A 36 3.07 -10.98 -3.84
CA LEU A 36 4.34 -11.53 -3.40
C LEU A 36 4.96 -12.37 -4.51
N GLN A 37 6.28 -12.23 -4.71
CA GLN A 37 6.98 -13.08 -5.65
C GLN A 37 6.98 -14.53 -5.17
N GLN A 38 6.84 -15.46 -6.12
CA GLN A 38 6.99 -16.88 -5.84
C GLN A 38 8.45 -17.22 -5.55
N LYS A 39 8.67 -18.30 -4.78
CA LYS A 39 10.00 -18.71 -4.31
C LYS A 39 11.01 -18.90 -5.45
N ASP A 40 10.58 -19.39 -6.61
CA ASP A 40 11.43 -19.57 -7.79
C ASP A 40 11.95 -18.26 -8.39
N LYS A 41 11.34 -17.12 -8.04
CA LYS A 41 11.74 -15.77 -8.47
C LYS A 41 12.71 -15.09 -7.50
N LEU A 42 12.89 -15.62 -6.28
CA LEU A 42 13.78 -15.05 -5.27
C LEU A 42 15.22 -15.56 -5.46
N LYS A 43 15.91 -15.05 -6.48
CA LYS A 43 17.21 -15.58 -6.93
C LYS A 43 18.42 -14.80 -6.43
N SER A 44 18.21 -13.61 -5.87
CA SER A 44 19.29 -12.72 -5.44
C SER A 44 18.99 -12.03 -4.12
N ALA A 45 20.02 -11.42 -3.51
CA ALA A 45 19.85 -10.56 -2.34
C ALA A 45 18.93 -9.36 -2.64
N ILE A 46 18.98 -8.83 -3.87
CA ILE A 46 18.11 -7.73 -4.31
C ILE A 46 16.66 -8.20 -4.38
N ASP A 47 16.39 -9.39 -4.94
CA ASP A 47 15.03 -9.95 -4.98
C ASP A 47 14.46 -10.14 -3.58
N ASN A 48 15.27 -10.67 -2.65
CA ASN A 48 14.87 -10.84 -1.26
C ASN A 48 14.60 -9.48 -0.58
N THR A 49 15.45 -8.47 -0.82
CA THR A 49 15.27 -7.12 -0.27
C THR A 49 14.00 -6.45 -0.81
N ASN A 50 13.72 -6.63 -2.09
CA ASN A 50 12.49 -6.16 -2.71
C ASN A 50 11.26 -6.89 -2.15
N GLN A 51 11.32 -8.20 -1.99
CA GLN A 51 10.25 -8.99 -1.37
C GLN A 51 9.96 -8.53 0.07
N MET A 52 11.00 -8.29 0.88
CA MET A 52 10.85 -7.73 2.23
C MET A 52 10.15 -6.36 2.20
N SER A 53 10.55 -5.49 1.26
CA SER A 53 9.91 -4.18 1.07
C SER A 53 8.42 -4.32 0.72
N ILE A 54 8.07 -5.27 -0.17
CA ILE A 54 6.67 -5.55 -0.53
C ILE A 54 5.86 -6.03 0.69
N ILE A 55 6.44 -6.90 1.52
CA ILE A 55 5.78 -7.37 2.75
C ILE A 55 5.50 -6.21 3.71
N MET A 56 6.47 -5.31 3.91
CA MET A 56 6.29 -4.14 4.78
C MET A 56 5.19 -3.21 4.25
N GLY A 57 5.21 -2.89 2.95
CA GLY A 57 4.18 -2.04 2.33
C GLY A 57 2.78 -2.66 2.34
N LYS A 58 2.66 -3.98 2.17
CA LYS A 58 1.38 -4.69 2.32
C LYS A 58 0.86 -4.63 3.75
N ASN A 59 1.73 -4.83 4.74
CA ASN A 59 1.33 -4.76 6.13
C ASN A 59 0.76 -3.37 6.48
N ASP A 60 1.42 -2.29 6.06
CA ASP A 60 0.90 -0.93 6.22
C ASP A 60 -0.45 -0.74 5.50
N SER A 61 -0.54 -1.17 4.24
CA SER A 61 -1.77 -1.05 3.44
C SER A 61 -2.94 -1.79 4.09
N ASP A 62 -2.72 -3.00 4.63
CA ASP A 62 -3.73 -3.77 5.34
C ASP A 62 -4.20 -3.06 6.62
N HIS A 63 -3.28 -2.47 7.39
CA HIS A 63 -3.64 -1.64 8.54
C HIS A 63 -4.52 -0.45 8.14
N GLN A 64 -4.17 0.25 7.06
CA GLN A 64 -4.92 1.41 6.57
C GLN A 64 -6.31 1.02 6.06
N LYS A 65 -6.45 -0.11 5.37
CA LYS A 65 -7.76 -0.62 4.93
C LYS A 65 -8.71 -0.90 6.10
N LEU A 66 -8.18 -1.35 7.24
CA LEU A 66 -9.01 -1.56 8.44
C LEU A 66 -9.59 -0.26 9.01
N LEU A 67 -9.04 0.90 8.65
CA LEU A 67 -9.52 2.22 9.06
C LEU A 67 -10.65 2.75 8.16
N LEU A 68 -10.92 2.08 7.03
CA LEU A 68 -11.99 2.43 6.09
C LEU A 68 -13.40 2.01 6.55
N LYS A 69 -13.58 1.53 7.78
CA LYS A 69 -14.81 0.88 8.29
C LYS A 69 -16.09 1.75 8.37
N ASN A 70 -16.12 2.94 7.75
CA ASN A 70 -17.29 3.81 7.70
C ASN A 70 -18.09 3.62 6.39
N GLN A 71 -19.41 3.81 6.46
CA GLN A 71 -20.38 3.57 5.37
C GLN A 71 -20.23 4.48 4.12
N ARG A 72 -19.19 5.30 4.04
CA ARG A 72 -18.91 6.26 2.93
C ARG A 72 -17.59 5.99 2.23
N VAL A 73 -17.15 4.73 2.21
CA VAL A 73 -15.93 4.31 1.53
C VAL A 73 -16.25 3.29 0.44
N PHE A 74 -15.69 3.52 -0.76
CA PHE A 74 -15.59 2.51 -1.81
C PHE A 74 -14.14 2.06 -1.95
N LEU A 75 -13.88 0.76 -1.76
CA LEU A 75 -12.57 0.16 -2.01
C LEU A 75 -12.59 -0.57 -3.36
N LEU A 76 -11.84 -0.07 -4.32
CA LEU A 76 -11.67 -0.68 -5.63
C LEU A 76 -10.37 -1.47 -5.65
N LYS A 77 -10.44 -2.79 -5.84
CA LYS A 77 -9.25 -3.62 -6.00
C LYS A 77 -8.87 -3.68 -7.47
N PHE A 78 -7.67 -3.20 -7.79
CA PHE A 78 -7.11 -3.27 -9.13
C PHE A 78 -6.17 -4.46 -9.24
N GLN A 79 -6.43 -5.36 -10.19
CA GLN A 79 -5.49 -6.44 -10.53
C GLN A 79 -4.95 -6.22 -11.93
N TRP A 80 -3.63 -6.09 -12.03
CA TRP A 80 -2.93 -6.09 -13.30
C TRP A 80 -3.10 -7.46 -13.95
N ARG A 81 -3.88 -7.53 -15.04
CA ARG A 81 -3.89 -8.68 -15.95
C ARG A 81 -2.74 -8.47 -16.93
N VAL A 82 -1.66 -9.23 -16.77
CA VAL A 82 -0.56 -9.33 -17.73
C VAL A 82 -0.58 -10.72 -18.33
#